data_AF-A0A960MKE9-F1
#
_entry.id   AF-A0A960MKE9-F1
#
_cell.length_a   1.000
_cell.length_b   1.000
_cell.length_c   1.000
_cell.angle_alpha   90.00
_cell.angle_beta   90.00
_cell.angle_gamma   90.00
#
_symmetry.space_group_name_H-M   'P 1'
#
loop_
_entity.id
_entity.type
_entity.pdbx_description
1 polymer ?
#
loop_
_entity_poly.entity_id
_entity_poly.type
_entity_poly.pdbx_seq_one_letter_code
_entity_poly.pdbx_strand_id
1 'polypeptide(L)'
;MKEGAKRQLIHDLQSFLWQFEQGGYTRETMHDVLEKLEKVLETDGTLLGEPIKRHVEQMIRDCRAYAFGAGNPKKVVHDLDKLQKDLEK
;
A
#
# COMPACT_ATOMS: atom_id res chain seq x y z
N MET A 1 -4.68 19.10 -12.35
CA MET A 1 -4.96 17.67 -12.09
C MET A 1 -3.86 17.10 -11.20
N LYS A 2 -3.87 17.28 -9.86
CA LYS A 2 -2.77 16.81 -9.00
C LYS A 2 -3.16 16.34 -7.58
N GLU A 3 -4.31 16.73 -7.04
CA GLU A 3 -4.83 16.19 -5.77
C GLU A 3 -5.54 14.82 -5.90
N GLY A 4 -6.04 14.50 -7.10
CA GLY A 4 -6.89 13.31 -7.32
C GLY A 4 -6.18 11.98 -7.06
N ALA A 5 -4.96 11.80 -7.58
CA ALA A 5 -4.21 10.55 -7.43
C ALA A 5 -3.76 10.31 -5.99
N LYS A 6 -3.29 11.36 -5.29
CA LYS A 6 -2.92 11.28 -3.87
C LYS A 6 -4.14 10.92 -2.99
N ARG A 7 -5.30 11.55 -3.22
CA ARG A 7 -6.55 11.22 -2.51
C ARG A 7 -7.04 9.80 -2.81
N GLN A 8 -6.97 9.38 -4.06
CA GLN A 8 -7.35 8.03 -4.47
C GLN A 8 -6.48 7.00 -3.77
N LEU A 9 -5.16 7.22 -3.74
CA LEU A 9 -4.22 6.36 -3.04
C LEU A 9 -4.52 6.27 -1.53
N ILE A 10 -4.79 7.39 -0.87
CA ILE A 10 -5.18 7.41 0.55
C ILE A 10 -6.47 6.59 0.77
N HIS A 11 -7.47 6.77 -0.09
CA HIS A 11 -8.74 6.05 0.00
C HIS A 11 -8.59 4.53 -0.23
N ASP A 12 -7.76 4.15 -1.20
CA ASP A 12 -7.43 2.75 -1.46
C ASP A 12 -6.70 2.13 -0.25
N LEU A 13 -5.70 2.82 0.31
CA LEU A 13 -4.98 2.39 1.52
C LEU A 13 -5.90 2.25 2.74
N GLN A 14 -6.82 3.19 2.95
CA GLN A 14 -7.83 3.12 4.02
C GLN A 14 -8.76 1.92 3.85
N SER A 15 -9.22 1.67 2.62
CA SER A 15 -10.07 0.53 2.31
C SER A 15 -9.35 -0.79 2.59
N PHE A 16 -8.05 -0.86 2.27
CA PHE A 16 -7.22 -2.04 2.54
C PHE A 16 -6.97 -2.27 4.03
N LEU A 17 -6.62 -1.22 4.78
CA LEU A 17 -6.46 -1.30 6.23
C LEU A 17 -7.75 -1.77 6.90
N TRP A 18 -8.88 -1.23 6.48
CA TRP A 18 -10.18 -1.63 7.00
C TRP A 18 -10.50 -3.11 6.70
N GLN A 19 -10.28 -3.58 5.46
CA GLN A 19 -10.45 -4.99 5.11
C GLN A 19 -9.53 -5.92 5.92
N PHE A 20 -8.31 -5.47 6.24
CA PHE A 20 -7.41 -6.19 7.13
C PHE A 20 -7.98 -6.33 8.54
N GLU A 21 -8.43 -5.22 9.15
CA GLU A 21 -8.94 -5.21 10.52
C GLU A 21 -10.16 -6.12 10.70
N GLN A 22 -10.98 -6.29 9.66
CA GLN A 22 -12.14 -7.18 9.67
C GLN A 22 -11.77 -8.67 9.53
N GLY A 23 -10.49 -9.02 9.46
CA GLY A 23 -10.04 -10.40 9.26
C GLY A 23 -10.24 -10.93 7.84
N GLY A 24 -10.54 -10.05 6.87
CA GLY A 24 -10.76 -10.38 5.46
C GLY A 24 -9.47 -10.67 4.68
N TYR A 25 -8.41 -11.08 5.36
CA TYR A 25 -7.08 -11.14 4.77
C TYR A 25 -6.78 -12.52 4.19
N THR A 26 -6.88 -12.62 2.86
CA THR A 26 -6.52 -13.80 2.09
C THR A 26 -5.33 -13.50 1.18
N ARG A 27 -4.76 -14.54 0.58
CA ARG A 27 -3.69 -14.40 -0.41
C ARG A 27 -4.16 -13.58 -1.63
N GLU A 28 -5.44 -13.69 -1.97
CA GLU A 28 -6.07 -12.99 -3.10
C GLU A 28 -6.19 -11.49 -2.84
N THR A 29 -6.63 -11.08 -1.64
CA THR A 29 -6.71 -9.66 -1.29
C THR A 29 -5.33 -9.00 -1.25
N MET A 30 -4.28 -9.76 -0.88
CA MET A 30 -2.91 -9.24 -0.94
C MET A 30 -2.44 -9.03 -2.37
N HIS A 31 -2.85 -9.87 -3.32
CA HIS A 31 -2.52 -9.67 -4.74
C HIS A 31 -3.14 -8.39 -5.30
N ASP A 32 -4.38 -8.08 -4.93
CA ASP A 32 -5.07 -6.82 -5.31
C ASP A 32 -4.34 -5.59 -4.76
N VAL A 33 -3.91 -5.64 -3.49
CA VAL A 33 -3.09 -4.58 -2.87
C VAL A 33 -1.78 -4.38 -3.64
N LEU A 34 -1.11 -5.48 -3.99
CA LEU A 34 0.17 -5.47 -4.69
C LEU A 34 0.03 -4.79 -6.05
N GLU A 35 -0.98 -5.17 -6.82
CA GLU A 35 -1.25 -4.61 -8.15
C GLU A 35 -1.53 -3.09 -8.07
N LYS A 36 -2.32 -2.65 -7.08
CA LYS A 36 -2.58 -1.22 -6.90
C LYS A 36 -1.33 -0.43 -6.51
N LEU A 37 -0.51 -0.96 -5.59
CA LEU A 37 0.75 -0.31 -5.19
C LEU A 37 1.74 -0.23 -6.35
N GLU A 38 1.84 -1.28 -7.17
CA GLU A 38 2.68 -1.31 -8.38
C GLU A 38 2.21 -0.27 -9.39
N LYS A 39 0.91 -0.22 -9.67
CA LYS A 39 0.31 0.76 -10.57
C LYS A 39 0.56 2.20 -10.12
N VAL A 40 0.49 2.45 -8.82
CA VAL A 40 0.78 3.78 -8.22
C VAL A 40 2.25 4.16 -8.43
N LEU A 41 3.17 3.21 -8.29
CA LEU A 41 4.59 3.43 -8.56
C LEU A 41 4.86 3.71 -10.05
N GLU A 42 4.19 3.00 -10.94
CA GLU A 42 4.32 3.19 -12.40
C GLU A 42 3.70 4.51 -12.88
N THR A 43 2.53 4.88 -12.34
CA THR A 43 1.75 6.03 -12.84
C THR A 43 2.12 7.33 -12.13
N ASP A 44 2.38 7.27 -10.83
CA ASP A 44 2.53 8.43 -9.94
C ASP A 44 3.86 8.45 -9.17
N GLY A 45 4.72 7.44 -9.31
CA GLY A 45 5.98 7.32 -8.55
C GLY A 45 6.94 8.50 -8.72
N THR A 46 6.89 9.20 -9.85
CA THR A 46 7.64 10.43 -10.13
C THR A 46 7.06 11.66 -9.43
N LEU A 47 5.78 11.61 -9.04
CA LEU A 47 5.01 12.72 -8.46
C LEU A 47 4.88 12.62 -6.94
N LEU A 48 5.01 11.43 -6.37
CA LEU A 48 4.89 11.17 -4.94
C LEU A 48 6.10 11.61 -4.12
N GLY A 49 7.23 11.93 -4.76
CA GLY A 49 8.48 12.27 -4.09
C GLY A 49 9.23 11.03 -3.57
N GLU A 50 10.55 11.14 -3.44
CA GLU A 50 11.42 10.03 -3.04
C GLU A 50 11.02 9.31 -1.73
N PRO A 51 10.57 10.00 -0.66
CA PRO A 51 10.25 9.34 0.61
C PRO A 51 9.06 8.38 0.47
N ILE A 52 7.97 8.85 -0.17
CA ILE A 52 6.76 8.07 -0.39
C ILE A 52 7.05 6.94 -1.37
N LYS A 53 7.80 7.22 -2.45
CA LYS A 53 8.20 6.19 -3.42
C LYS A 53 8.94 5.03 -2.73
N ARG A 54 9.97 5.31 -1.91
CA ARG A 54 10.71 4.27 -1.19
C ARG A 54 9.82 3.47 -0.24
N HIS A 55 8.86 4.13 0.40
CA HIS A 55 7.92 3.48 1.30
C HIS A 55 6.99 2.52 0.55
N VAL A 56 6.44 2.93 -0.60
CA VAL A 56 5.65 2.07 -1.48
C VAL A 56 6.48 0.89 -2.01
N GLU A 57 7.73 1.10 -2.42
CA GLU A 57 8.63 0.03 -2.86
C GLU A 57 8.91 -1.00 -1.76
N GLN A 58 9.15 -0.53 -0.53
CA GLN A 58 9.33 -1.39 0.64
C GLN A 58 8.07 -2.21 0.92
N MET A 59 6.91 -1.59 0.78
CA MET A 59 5.62 -2.26 0.95
C MET A 59 5.34 -3.32 -0.08
N ILE A 60 5.59 -3.07 -1.37
CA ILE A 60 5.48 -4.09 -2.42
C ILE A 60 6.34 -5.30 -2.05
N ARG A 61 7.53 -5.07 -1.50
CA ARG A 61 8.43 -6.13 -1.06
C ARG A 61 7.85 -6.95 0.09
N ASP A 62 7.28 -6.30 1.10
CA ASP A 62 6.66 -6.95 2.25
C ASP A 62 5.34 -7.67 1.88
N CYS A 63 4.52 -7.09 0.99
CA CYS A 63 3.33 -7.73 0.41
C CYS A 63 3.70 -8.96 -0.43
N ARG A 64 4.76 -8.89 -1.26
CA ARG A 64 5.28 -10.05 -2.00
C ARG A 64 5.75 -11.12 -1.04
N ALA A 65 6.58 -10.78 -0.05
CA ALA A 65 7.06 -11.74 0.93
C ALA A 65 5.90 -12.46 1.63
N TYR A 66 4.84 -11.73 2.00
CA TYR A 66 3.63 -12.33 2.57
C TYR A 66 2.88 -13.22 1.58
N ALA A 67 2.67 -12.76 0.34
CA ALA A 67 2.03 -13.56 -0.71
C ALA A 67 2.80 -14.87 -1.00
N PHE A 68 4.11 -14.91 -0.76
CA PHE A 68 4.94 -16.12 -0.85
C PHE A 68 5.07 -16.91 0.46
N GLY A 69 4.31 -16.55 1.52
CA GLY A 69 4.28 -17.27 2.80
C GLY A 69 5.44 -16.97 3.75
N ALA A 70 6.29 -15.99 3.42
CA ALA A 70 7.46 -15.59 4.20
C ALA A 70 7.28 -14.25 4.95
N GLY A 71 6.17 -13.54 4.73
CA GLY A 71 5.92 -12.21 5.30
C GLY A 71 5.11 -12.24 6.59
N ASN A 72 5.22 -11.16 7.37
CA ASN A 72 4.40 -10.96 8.56
C ASN A 72 3.24 -10.00 8.24
N PRO A 73 1.98 -10.43 8.30
CA PRO A 73 0.83 -9.60 7.92
C PRO A 73 0.67 -8.38 8.84
N LYS A 74 1.03 -8.50 10.12
CA LYS A 74 0.99 -7.36 11.06
C LYS A 74 1.99 -6.26 10.68
N LYS A 75 3.13 -6.64 10.08
CA LYS A 75 4.14 -5.70 9.61
C LYS A 75 3.62 -4.93 8.39
N VAL A 76 2.97 -5.62 7.45
CA VAL A 76 2.35 -5.00 6.27
C VAL A 76 1.30 -3.96 6.67
N VAL A 77 0.46 -4.25 7.67
CA VAL A 77 -0.54 -3.29 8.19
C VAL A 77 0.10 -2.07 8.81
N HIS A 78 1.12 -2.28 9.64
CA HIS A 78 1.85 -1.18 10.25
C HIS A 78 2.43 -0.25 9.16
N ASP A 79 3.02 -0.84 8.12
CA ASP A 79 3.59 -0.08 7.01
C ASP A 79 2.52 0.63 6.16
N LEU A 80 1.33 0.02 5.97
CA LEU A 80 0.15 0.63 5.34
C LEU A 80 -0.36 1.86 6.12
N ASP A 81 -0.54 1.73 7.44
CA ASP A 81 -1.01 2.81 8.32
C ASP A 81 -0.02 3.98 8.33
N LYS A 82 1.29 3.67 8.35
CA LYS A 82 2.33 4.69 8.29
C LYS A 82 2.34 5.43 6.94
N LEU A 83 2.20 4.70 5.82
CA LEU A 83 2.13 5.31 4.50
C LEU A 83 0.93 6.27 4.39
N GLN A 84 -0.23 5.85 4.90
CA GLN A 84 -1.43 6.69 4.91
C GLN A 84 -1.16 7.99 5.68
N LYS A 85 -0.60 7.91 6.89
CA LYS A 85 -0.26 9.09 7.70
C LYS A 85 0.76 10.01 7.04
N ASP A 86 1.75 9.45 6.34
CA ASP A 86 2.74 10.24 5.62
C ASP A 86 2.16 10.90 4.36
N LEU A 87 1.14 10.28 3.73
CA LEU A 87 0.37 10.88 2.65
C LEU A 87 -0.64 11.92 3.16
N GLU A 88 -1.17 11.82 4.37
CA GLU A 88 -2.13 12.81 4.91
C GLU A 88 -1.47 14.13 5.36
N LYS A 89 -0.14 14.14 5.53
CA LYS A 89 0.67 15.34 5.77
C LYS A 89 0.94 16.14 4.49
#